data_AF-A0A9J6DB70-F1
#
_entry.id   AF-A0A9J6DB70-F1
#
_cell.length_a   1.000
_cell.length_b   1.000
_cell.length_c   1.000
_cell.angle_alpha   90.00
_cell.angle_beta   90.00
_cell.angle_gamma   90.00
#
_symmetry.space_group_name_H-M   'P 1'
#
loop_
_entity.id
_entity.type
_entity.pdbx_description
1 polymer ?
#
loop_
_entity_poly.entity_id
_entity_poly.type
_entity_poly.pdbx_seq_one_letter_code
_entity_poly.pdbx_strand_id
1 'polypeptide(L)'
;MCERYSACPPEPRLNKSRKGKQRLISYGIPCSWVPNSDGALPTGAVQGGVCASGEPLYIGRAYHEGTLTIGKVQPSRRCLSIPYGGEEHCSSDYEVLVVQTVNF
;
A
#
# COMPACT_ATOMS: atom_id res chain seq x y z
N MET A 1 -11.04 3.46 -37.28
CA MET A 1 -10.81 4.60 -36.36
C MET A 1 -11.25 4.12 -34.97
N CYS A 2 -10.40 4.25 -33.96
CA CYS A 2 -10.37 3.46 -32.71
C CYS A 2 -11.71 3.11 -32.03
N GLU A 3 -11.86 1.82 -31.73
CA GLU A 3 -12.94 1.22 -30.96
C GLU A 3 -12.64 1.19 -29.44
N ARG A 4 -13.71 1.20 -28.63
CA ARG A 4 -13.86 0.67 -27.25
C ARG A 4 -13.23 1.46 -26.08
N TYR A 5 -14.10 2.19 -25.37
CA TYR A 5 -14.20 2.08 -23.91
C TYR A 5 -15.57 1.47 -23.59
N SER A 6 -15.66 0.15 -23.75
CA SER A 6 -16.81 -0.66 -23.30
C SER A 6 -16.60 -1.04 -21.84
N ALA A 7 -17.60 -0.71 -21.02
CA ALA A 7 -18.02 -1.37 -19.79
C ALA A 7 -16.94 -2.14 -19.00
N CYS A 8 -16.58 -1.61 -17.83
CA CYS A 8 -15.96 -2.41 -16.77
C CYS A 8 -16.84 -3.66 -16.50
N PRO A 9 -16.25 -4.86 -16.42
CA PRO A 9 -16.99 -6.06 -16.05
C PRO A 9 -17.55 -5.92 -14.61
N PRO A 10 -18.72 -6.50 -14.31
CA PRO A 10 -19.26 -6.52 -12.96
C PRO A 10 -18.30 -7.23 -12.01
N GLU A 11 -18.08 -6.64 -10.83
CA GLU A 11 -17.22 -7.19 -9.78
C GLU A 11 -17.59 -8.66 -9.48
N PRO A 12 -16.62 -9.57 -9.36
CA PRO A 12 -16.90 -10.89 -8.85
C PRO A 12 -17.36 -10.75 -7.40
N ARG A 13 -18.65 -11.04 -7.16
CA ARG A 13 -19.24 -11.17 -5.82
C ARG A 13 -18.38 -12.15 -5.02
N LEU A 14 -17.54 -11.63 -4.13
CA LEU A 14 -16.73 -12.44 -3.23
C LEU A 14 -17.70 -13.19 -2.32
N ASN A 15 -17.94 -14.46 -2.64
CA ASN A 15 -18.71 -15.34 -1.79
C ASN A 15 -18.00 -15.40 -0.43
N LYS A 16 -18.75 -15.17 0.65
CA LYS A 16 -18.26 -15.39 2.01
C LYS A 16 -18.15 -16.91 2.22
N SER A 17 -17.09 -17.51 1.68
CA SER A 17 -16.76 -18.90 1.95
C SER A 17 -16.20 -19.01 3.37
N ARG A 18 -17.04 -19.47 4.29
CA ARG A 18 -16.57 -20.10 5.53
C ARG A 18 -15.67 -21.27 5.13
N LYS A 19 -14.36 -21.20 5.36
CA LYS A 19 -13.49 -22.30 5.83
C LYS A 19 -12.00 -21.94 5.79
N GLY A 20 -11.31 -22.37 6.86
CA GLY A 20 -9.86 -22.52 6.90
C GLY A 20 -9.17 -21.48 7.78
N LYS A 21 -8.94 -21.81 9.05
CA LYS A 21 -7.80 -21.24 9.79
C LYS A 21 -6.54 -21.71 9.08
N GLN A 22 -6.11 -20.94 8.08
CA GLN A 22 -4.85 -21.17 7.40
C GLN A 22 -3.75 -20.74 8.37
N ARG A 23 -3.30 -21.67 9.22
CA ARG A 23 -2.04 -21.50 9.95
C ARG A 23 -0.93 -21.79 8.96
N LEU A 24 -0.64 -20.81 8.10
CA LEU A 24 0.58 -20.79 7.32
C LEU A 24 1.74 -20.97 8.32
N ILE A 25 2.62 -21.92 8.05
CA ILE A 25 3.82 -22.17 8.84
C ILE A 25 4.72 -20.95 8.62
N SER A 26 4.56 -19.94 9.47
CA SER A 26 5.14 -18.61 9.28
C SER A 26 6.62 -18.62 9.64
N TYR A 27 7.47 -19.11 8.74
CA TYR A 27 8.80 -18.53 8.57
C TYR A 27 8.73 -17.22 7.74
N GLY A 28 7.55 -16.59 7.69
CA GLY A 28 7.37 -15.27 7.12
C GLY A 28 7.93 -14.22 8.06
N ILE A 29 8.67 -13.26 7.51
CA ILE A 29 9.14 -12.09 8.22
C ILE A 29 7.90 -11.37 8.80
N PRO A 30 7.81 -11.14 10.12
CA PRO A 30 6.66 -10.46 10.69
C PRO A 30 6.62 -9.04 10.16
N CYS A 31 5.54 -8.66 9.49
CA CYS A 31 5.32 -7.31 9.00
C CYS A 31 4.05 -6.72 9.61
N SER A 32 4.10 -5.43 9.94
CA SER A 32 3.02 -4.68 10.57
C SER A 32 2.82 -3.35 9.85
N TRP A 33 1.57 -2.91 9.78
CA TRP A 33 1.22 -1.58 9.30
C TRP A 33 1.29 -0.60 10.47
N VAL A 34 2.10 0.44 10.33
CA VAL A 34 2.31 1.44 11.38
C VAL A 34 1.72 2.77 10.90
N PRO A 35 0.72 3.33 11.60
CA PRO A 35 0.17 4.63 11.26
C PRO A 35 1.25 5.70 11.40
N ASN A 36 1.29 6.59 10.42
CA ASN A 36 2.35 7.56 10.30
C ASN A 36 1.89 8.78 9.50
N SER A 37 2.51 9.92 9.75
CA SER A 37 2.22 11.16 9.05
C SER A 37 3.50 11.96 8.83
N ASP A 38 3.44 12.98 7.98
CA ASP A 38 4.48 13.99 7.81
C ASP A 38 5.84 13.49 7.29
N GLY A 39 5.88 12.33 6.63
CA GLY A 39 7.11 11.83 6.01
C GLY A 39 8.15 11.29 6.99
N ALA A 40 7.83 11.18 8.28
CA ALA A 40 8.61 10.34 9.18
C ALA A 40 8.62 8.92 8.60
N LEU A 41 9.67 8.13 8.84
CA LEU A 41 9.69 6.72 8.45
C LEU A 41 10.04 5.88 9.66
N PRO A 42 9.20 4.91 10.04
CA PRO A 42 9.52 4.00 11.13
C PRO A 42 10.71 3.12 10.76
N THR A 43 11.51 2.74 11.76
CA THR A 43 12.57 1.76 11.60
C THR A 43 12.00 0.44 11.08
N GLY A 44 12.60 -0.11 10.02
CA GLY A 44 12.10 -1.30 9.36
C GLY A 44 11.07 -1.04 8.26
N ALA A 45 10.83 0.22 7.87
CA ALA A 45 10.01 0.55 6.72
C ALA A 45 10.49 -0.20 5.46
N VAL A 46 9.56 -0.88 4.79
CA VAL A 46 9.88 -1.69 3.61
C VAL A 46 10.04 -0.77 2.40
N GLN A 47 11.27 -0.69 1.91
CA GLN A 47 11.57 -0.01 0.64
C GLN A 47 11.06 -0.87 -0.51
N GLY A 48 10.08 -0.34 -1.26
CA GLY A 48 9.47 -1.01 -2.41
C GLY A 48 10.13 -0.65 -3.75
N GLY A 49 10.95 0.39 -3.79
CA GLY A 49 11.61 0.82 -5.01
C GLY A 49 12.42 2.10 -4.85
N VAL A 50 12.72 2.73 -5.98
CA VAL A 50 13.46 3.99 -6.08
C VAL A 50 12.78 4.87 -7.14
N CYS A 51 12.64 6.16 -6.85
CA CYS A 51 12.16 7.18 -7.77
C CYS A 51 13.15 7.42 -8.92
N ALA A 52 12.69 8.06 -9.99
CA ALA A 52 13.56 8.47 -11.10
C ALA A 52 14.70 9.42 -10.67
N SER A 53 14.51 10.16 -9.57
CA SER A 53 15.52 11.01 -8.94
C SER A 53 16.57 10.25 -8.11
N GLY A 54 16.42 8.94 -7.94
CA GLY A 54 17.28 8.13 -7.06
C GLY A 54 16.82 8.09 -5.60
N GLU A 55 15.66 8.67 -5.28
CA GLU A 55 15.13 8.67 -3.92
C GLU A 55 14.42 7.35 -3.56
N PRO A 56 14.62 6.76 -2.36
CA PRO A 56 13.93 5.54 -1.97
C PRO A 56 12.41 5.74 -1.82
N LEU A 57 11.65 4.78 -2.33
CA LEU A 57 10.19 4.73 -2.22
C LEU A 57 9.78 3.61 -1.26
N TYR A 58 8.84 3.93 -0.38
CA TYR A 58 8.35 3.01 0.64
C TYR A 58 6.91 2.58 0.35
N ILE A 59 6.53 1.44 0.90
CA ILE A 59 5.17 0.91 0.75
C ILE A 59 4.31 1.49 1.86
N GLY A 60 3.21 2.13 1.48
CA GLY A 60 2.20 2.59 2.42
C GLY A 60 0.80 2.39 1.91
N ARG A 61 -0.17 2.64 2.78
CA ARG A 61 -1.61 2.57 2.46
C ARG A 61 -2.37 3.66 3.17
N ALA A 62 -3.43 4.16 2.56
CA ALA A 62 -4.32 5.14 3.18
C ALA A 62 -5.75 4.90 2.76
N TYR A 63 -6.69 5.50 3.50
CA TYR A 63 -8.08 5.54 3.07
C TYR A 63 -8.26 6.64 2.02
N HIS A 64 -8.74 6.25 0.85
CA HIS A 64 -9.13 7.14 -0.24
C HIS A 64 -10.56 6.80 -0.66
N GLU A 65 -11.48 7.77 -0.63
CA GLU A 65 -12.90 7.58 -0.95
C GLU A 65 -13.55 6.39 -0.20
N GLY A 66 -13.24 6.25 1.10
CA GLY A 66 -13.77 5.17 1.94
C GLY A 66 -13.15 3.78 1.69
N THR A 67 -12.19 3.67 0.77
CA THR A 67 -11.50 2.42 0.44
C THR A 67 -10.04 2.48 0.86
N LEU A 68 -9.58 1.42 1.53
CA LEU A 68 -8.17 1.27 1.89
C LEU A 68 -7.35 0.96 0.63
N THR A 69 -6.50 1.91 0.22
CA THR A 69 -5.75 1.84 -1.03
C THR A 69 -4.24 1.89 -0.75
N ILE A 70 -3.49 1.04 -1.42
CA ILE A 70 -2.03 0.98 -1.33
C ILE A 70 -1.41 2.02 -2.27
N GLY A 71 -0.34 2.67 -1.85
CA GLY A 71 0.40 3.63 -2.64
C GLY A 71 1.90 3.62 -2.36
N LYS A 72 2.58 4.60 -2.95
CA LYS A 72 4.01 4.84 -2.75
C LYS A 72 4.21 5.99 -1.77
N VAL A 73 5.00 5.79 -0.73
CA VAL A 73 5.40 6.86 0.21
C VAL A 73 6.72 7.42 -0.28
N GLN A 74 6.74 8.73 -0.53
CA GLN A 74 7.93 9.45 -0.92
C GLN A 74 8.36 10.39 0.22
N PRO A 75 9.51 10.15 0.87
CA PRO A 75 9.96 10.94 2.03
C PRO A 75 10.08 12.44 1.74
N SER A 76 10.58 12.80 0.56
CA SER A 76 10.72 14.21 0.14
C SER A 76 9.39 14.91 -0.07
N ARG A 77 8.33 14.17 -0.42
CA ARG A 77 6.96 14.71 -0.54
C ARG A 77 6.18 14.65 0.77
N ARG A 78 6.66 13.86 1.73
CA ARG A 78 6.03 13.65 3.06
C ARG A 78 4.58 13.17 2.99
N CYS A 79 4.21 12.47 1.93
CA CYS A 79 2.86 11.99 1.69
C CYS A 79 2.87 10.64 0.95
N LEU A 80 1.75 9.92 1.05
CA LEU A 80 1.46 8.74 0.25
C LEU A 80 0.83 9.16 -1.06
N SER A 81 1.43 8.78 -2.18
CA SER A 81 0.88 8.98 -3.52
C SER A 81 0.10 7.74 -3.96
N ILE A 82 -1.19 7.93 -4.27
CA ILE A 82 -2.12 6.90 -4.70
C ILE A 82 -2.59 7.23 -6.13
N PRO A 83 -2.33 6.36 -7.12
CA PRO A 83 -2.92 6.52 -8.44
C PRO A 83 -4.41 6.13 -8.37
N TYR A 84 -5.31 7.10 -8.50
CA TYR A 84 -6.75 6.87 -8.50
C TYR A 84 -7.43 7.77 -9.53
N GLY A 85 -8.37 7.23 -10.30
CA GLY A 85 -9.14 8.02 -11.28
C GLY A 85 -8.34 8.62 -12.45
N GLY A 86 -7.09 8.22 -12.65
CA GLY A 86 -6.18 8.83 -13.63
C GLY A 86 -5.35 10.00 -13.09
N GLU A 87 -5.54 10.35 -11.81
CA GLU A 87 -4.77 11.35 -11.10
C GLU A 87 -3.95 10.72 -9.95
N GLU A 88 -2.96 11.46 -9.46
CA GLU A 88 -2.15 11.06 -8.31
C GLU A 88 -2.62 11.83 -7.08
N HIS A 89 -3.26 11.13 -6.15
CA HIS A 89 -3.74 11.71 -4.90
C HIS A 89 -2.67 11.58 -3.81
N CYS A 90 -2.41 12.68 -3.12
CA CYS A 90 -1.48 12.72 -2.00
C CYS A 90 -2.25 12.72 -0.68
N SER A 91 -2.01 11.71 0.16
CA SER A 91 -2.59 11.60 1.50
C SER A 91 -1.53 11.83 2.58
N SER A 92 -1.82 12.72 3.52
CA SER A 92 -0.97 13.01 4.68
C SER A 92 -1.08 11.94 5.77
N ASP A 93 -2.28 11.36 5.90
CA ASP A 93 -2.59 10.26 6.81
C ASP A 93 -2.42 8.93 6.08
N TYR A 94 -1.39 8.16 6.45
CA TYR A 94 -1.12 6.86 5.86
C TYR A 94 -0.54 5.89 6.88
N GLU A 95 -0.53 4.62 6.55
CA GLU A 95 0.18 3.58 7.29
C GLU A 95 1.35 3.10 6.45
N VAL A 96 2.52 2.95 7.04
CA VAL A 96 3.72 2.42 6.39
C VAL A 96 3.85 0.94 6.70
N LEU A 97 4.23 0.15 5.70
CA LEU A 97 4.56 -1.25 5.91
C LEU A 97 5.94 -1.37 6.57
N VAL A 98 5.99 -1.99 7.74
CA VAL A 98 7.20 -2.18 8.53
C VAL A 98 7.47 -3.66 8.72
N VAL A 99 8.71 -4.07 8.51
CA VAL A 99 9.22 -5.38 8.92
C VAL A 99 9.67 -5.29 10.37
N GLN A 100 9.12 -6.16 11.21
CA GLN A 100 9.57 -6.36 12.58
C GLN A 100 10.79 -7.29 12.55
N THR A 101 11.94 -6.80 12.98
CA THR A 101 13.10 -7.65 13.23
C THR A 101 12.83 -8.45 14.50
N VAL A 102 12.78 -9.77 14.38
CA VAL A 102 12.74 -10.65 15.55
C VAL A 102 14.18 -10.75 16.07
N ASN A 103 14.46 -10.15 17.23
CA ASN A 103 15.73 -10.39 17.91
C ASN A 103 15.72 -11.84 18.43
N PHE A 104 16.80 -12.56 18.14
CA PHE A 104 17.08 -13.89 18.67
C PHE A 104 17.67 -13.79 20.08
#